data_AF-A0A498D7C8-F1
#
_entry.id   AF-A0A498D7C8-F1
#
_cell.length_a   1.000
_cell.length_b   1.000
_cell.length_c   1.000
_cell.angle_alpha   90.00
_cell.angle_beta   90.00
_cell.angle_gamma   90.00
#
_symmetry.space_group_name_H-M   'P 1'
#
loop_
_entity.id
_entity.type
_entity.pdbx_description
1 polymer ?
#
loop_
_entity_poly.entity_id
_entity_poly.type
_entity_poly.pdbx_seq_one_letter_code
_entity_poly.pdbx_strand_id
1 'polypeptide(L)'
;MLIDVLSIAYNTVSKEEDPNIPFPQADTFDNIIKLLNLLYKGDLNKYKITDHFKFTSRQTDYYTNSAIYLGFVEKRHIEKSVYFTLSEKGYQTFSLPEKEKHLAIIKSIFEHSVFKRAYIEWYEEKFITKDRVVEIMLEEDLRVASDSTLYRRARTIICWIEWINDIENKMINNSSL
;
A
#
# COMPACT_ATOMS: atom_id res chain seq x y z
N MET A 1 9.81 3.16 -24.44
CA MET A 1 10.52 3.54 -23.21
C MET A 1 9.89 2.73 -22.10
N LEU A 2 10.61 1.75 -21.53
CA LEU A 2 10.11 1.06 -20.33
C LEU A 2 9.93 2.16 -19.27
N ILE A 3 8.74 2.26 -18.68
CA ILE A 3 8.58 3.07 -17.48
C ILE A 3 9.35 2.32 -16.40
N ASP A 4 10.45 2.93 -15.95
CA ASP A 4 11.30 2.44 -14.86
C ASP A 4 10.62 2.79 -13.53
N VAL A 5 10.48 1.82 -12.62
CA VAL A 5 9.86 2.07 -11.32
C VAL A 5 10.65 3.10 -10.52
N LEU A 6 11.97 3.14 -10.67
CA LEU A 6 12.81 4.18 -10.10
C LEU A 6 12.45 5.57 -10.63
N SER A 7 12.15 5.68 -11.93
CA SER A 7 11.67 6.95 -12.50
C SER A 7 10.33 7.38 -11.89
N ILE A 8 9.42 6.43 -11.58
CA ILE A 8 8.17 6.74 -10.88
C ILE A 8 8.48 7.25 -9.48
N ALA A 9 9.39 6.60 -8.74
CA ALA A 9 9.78 7.04 -7.41
C ALA A 9 10.29 8.49 -7.41
N TYR A 10 11.27 8.83 -8.26
CA TYR A 10 11.82 10.19 -8.32
C TYR A 10 10.83 11.26 -8.78
N ASN A 11 9.90 10.91 -9.69
CA ASN A 11 8.93 11.88 -10.22
C ASN A 11 7.64 11.98 -9.40
N THR A 12 7.44 11.13 -8.40
CA THR A 12 6.24 11.17 -7.56
C THR A 12 6.40 12.19 -6.44
N VAL A 13 5.54 13.22 -6.48
CA VAL A 13 5.42 14.22 -5.42
C VAL A 13 4.86 13.55 -4.17
N SER A 14 5.55 13.73 -3.04
CA SER A 14 5.06 13.24 -1.75
C SER A 14 3.91 14.11 -1.25
N LYS A 15 2.94 13.48 -0.58
CA LYS A 15 1.89 14.17 0.16
C LYS A 15 2.19 14.17 1.66
N GLU A 16 1.57 15.08 2.38
CA GLU A 16 1.57 15.03 3.85
C GLU A 16 0.72 13.84 4.34
N GLU A 17 1.19 13.19 5.39
CA GLU A 17 0.48 12.07 6.00
C GLU A 17 -0.71 12.57 6.82
N ASP A 18 -1.90 11.97 6.61
CA ASP A 18 -3.06 12.27 7.45
C ASP A 18 -2.91 11.59 8.82
N PRO A 19 -2.79 12.35 9.93
CA PRO A 19 -2.58 11.78 11.26
C PRO A 19 -3.78 10.94 11.76
N ASN A 20 -4.95 11.05 11.11
CA ASN A 20 -6.14 10.29 11.48
C ASN A 20 -6.20 8.91 10.80
N ILE A 21 -5.37 8.67 9.77
CA ILE A 21 -5.31 7.39 9.09
C ILE A 21 -4.20 6.55 9.72
N PRO A 22 -4.50 5.37 10.27
CA PRO A 22 -3.47 4.51 10.84
C PRO A 22 -2.46 4.08 9.78
N PHE A 23 -1.16 4.29 10.08
CA PHE A 23 -0.09 3.80 9.22
C PHE A 23 -0.22 2.28 8.98
N PRO A 24 0.07 1.80 7.76
CA PRO A 24 -0.10 0.40 7.37
C PRO A 24 0.60 -0.61 8.31
N GLN A 25 -0.05 -1.76 8.48
CA GLN A 25 0.53 -2.91 9.19
C GLN A 25 0.14 -4.22 8.48
N ALA A 26 0.13 -4.18 7.15
CA ALA A 26 -0.37 -5.22 6.25
C ALA A 26 0.77 -5.75 5.38
N ASP A 27 1.47 -6.78 5.86
CA ASP A 27 2.70 -7.26 5.21
C ASP A 27 2.45 -7.94 3.86
N THR A 28 1.27 -8.55 3.63
CA THR A 28 0.94 -9.19 2.36
C THR A 28 0.19 -8.24 1.43
N PHE A 29 0.92 -7.49 0.60
CA PHE A 29 0.32 -6.49 -0.28
C PHE A 29 -0.76 -7.07 -1.23
N ASP A 30 -0.60 -8.31 -1.69
CA ASP A 30 -1.59 -8.98 -2.54
C ASP A 30 -2.98 -9.08 -1.90
N ASN A 31 -3.08 -9.11 -0.57
CA ASN A 31 -4.38 -9.08 0.10
C ASN A 31 -5.07 -7.71 -0.01
N ILE A 32 -4.30 -6.61 -0.10
CA ILE A 32 -4.83 -5.28 -0.42
C ILE A 32 -5.37 -5.28 -1.85
N ILE A 33 -4.62 -5.84 -2.81
CA ILE A 33 -5.06 -5.96 -4.21
C ILE A 33 -6.34 -6.79 -4.33
N LYS A 34 -6.41 -7.95 -3.66
CA LYS A 34 -7.61 -8.79 -3.63
C LYS A 34 -8.80 -8.05 -3.04
N LEU A 35 -8.60 -7.32 -1.93
CA LEU A 35 -9.66 -6.49 -1.32
C LEU A 35 -10.18 -5.44 -2.30
N LEU A 36 -9.28 -4.70 -2.95
CA LEU A 36 -9.66 -3.66 -3.90
C LEU A 36 -10.37 -4.22 -5.14
N ASN A 37 -9.95 -5.38 -5.66
CA ASN A 37 -10.64 -6.08 -6.74
C ASN A 37 -12.06 -6.55 -6.35
N LEU A 38 -12.28 -6.90 -5.08
CA LEU A 38 -13.63 -7.21 -4.59
C LEU A 38 -14.47 -5.95 -4.47
N LEU A 39 -13.91 -4.87 -3.92
CA LEU A 39 -14.60 -3.58 -3.78
C LEU A 39 -14.94 -2.96 -5.14
N TYR A 40 -14.14 -3.22 -6.17
CA TYR A 40 -14.45 -2.82 -7.55
C TYR A 40 -15.74 -3.46 -8.08
N LYS A 41 -16.14 -4.63 -7.55
CA LYS A 41 -17.40 -5.30 -7.89
C LYS A 41 -18.59 -4.80 -7.05
N GLY A 42 -18.34 -4.07 -5.96
CA GLY A 42 -19.35 -3.48 -5.09
C GLY A 42 -18.90 -3.31 -3.65
N ASP A 43 -19.61 -2.42 -2.95
CA ASP A 43 -19.33 -2.07 -1.56
C ASP A 43 -19.47 -3.27 -0.61
N LEU A 44 -18.56 -3.37 0.36
CA LEU A 44 -18.56 -4.45 1.35
C LEU A 44 -18.55 -3.89 2.76
N ASN A 45 -19.31 -4.53 3.64
CA ASN A 45 -19.20 -4.25 5.08
C ASN A 45 -18.05 -5.04 5.71
N LYS A 46 -17.60 -4.58 6.89
CA LYS A 46 -16.49 -5.21 7.63
C LYS A 46 -16.68 -6.71 7.86
N TYR A 47 -17.91 -7.14 8.16
CA TYR A 47 -18.23 -8.55 8.40
C TYR A 47 -17.99 -9.41 7.15
N LYS A 48 -18.51 -8.98 5.99
CA LYS A 48 -18.32 -9.69 4.71
C LYS A 48 -16.86 -9.81 4.33
N ILE A 49 -16.06 -8.75 4.54
CA ILE A 49 -14.61 -8.80 4.28
C ILE A 49 -13.95 -9.83 5.20
N THR A 50 -14.26 -9.77 6.50
CA THR A 50 -13.69 -10.68 7.51
C THR A 50 -13.99 -12.13 7.16
N ASP A 51 -15.24 -12.44 6.81
CA ASP A 51 -15.66 -13.80 6.45
C ASP A 51 -15.08 -14.27 5.10
N HIS A 52 -15.06 -13.41 4.07
CA HIS A 52 -14.56 -13.76 2.75
C HIS A 52 -13.08 -14.15 2.77
N PHE A 53 -12.26 -13.34 3.45
CA PHE A 53 -10.82 -13.57 3.55
C PHE A 53 -10.43 -14.53 4.68
N LYS A 54 -11.39 -14.97 5.50
CA LYS A 54 -11.15 -15.71 6.74
C LYS A 54 -10.15 -14.99 7.66
N PHE A 55 -10.25 -13.67 7.68
CA PHE A 55 -9.43 -12.82 8.53
C PHE A 55 -9.94 -12.81 9.96
N THR A 56 -9.05 -12.51 10.90
CA THR A 56 -9.46 -11.95 12.18
C THR A 56 -9.98 -10.53 11.99
N SER A 57 -10.84 -10.04 12.90
CA SER A 57 -11.32 -8.64 12.87
C SER A 57 -10.17 -7.62 12.76
N ARG A 58 -9.03 -7.91 13.40
CA ARG A 58 -7.82 -7.08 13.38
C ARG A 58 -7.11 -7.09 12.02
N GLN A 59 -7.02 -8.24 11.36
CA GLN A 59 -6.47 -8.32 10.00
C GLN A 59 -7.36 -7.55 9.02
N THR A 60 -8.68 -7.65 9.16
CA THR A 60 -9.61 -6.83 8.37
C THR A 60 -9.28 -5.36 8.53
N ASP A 61 -9.13 -4.87 9.76
CA ASP A 61 -8.75 -3.47 10.00
C ASP A 61 -7.41 -3.10 9.35
N TYR A 62 -6.40 -3.97 9.43
CA TYR A 62 -5.10 -3.70 8.80
C TYR A 62 -5.19 -3.55 7.29
N TYR A 63 -5.89 -4.44 6.59
CA TYR A 63 -6.00 -4.37 5.14
C TYR A 63 -6.91 -3.23 4.68
N THR A 64 -8.02 -2.98 5.37
CA THR A 64 -8.90 -1.86 5.02
C THR A 64 -8.25 -0.51 5.31
N ASN A 65 -7.55 -0.36 6.43
CA ASN A 65 -6.85 0.89 6.74
C ASN A 65 -5.68 1.13 5.79
N SER A 66 -4.98 0.08 5.35
CA SER A 66 -3.91 0.23 4.34
C SER A 66 -4.47 0.67 2.98
N ALA A 67 -5.64 0.15 2.58
CA ALA A 67 -6.32 0.59 1.36
C ALA A 67 -6.81 2.05 1.44
N ILE A 68 -7.28 2.48 2.63
CA ILE A 68 -7.63 3.88 2.92
C ILE A 68 -6.39 4.77 2.89
N TYR A 69 -5.28 4.33 3.50
CA TYR A 69 -4.01 5.03 3.56
C TYR A 69 -3.45 5.36 2.16
N LEU A 70 -3.54 4.41 1.22
CA LEU A 70 -3.16 4.60 -0.18
C LEU A 70 -4.14 5.49 -0.98
N GLY A 71 -5.27 5.86 -0.37
CA GLY A 71 -6.31 6.70 -0.97
C GLY A 71 -7.28 5.97 -1.89
N PHE A 72 -7.31 4.63 -1.86
CA PHE A 72 -8.16 3.83 -2.75
C PHE A 72 -9.54 3.51 -2.19
N VAL A 73 -9.72 3.61 -0.87
CA VAL A 73 -10.96 3.22 -0.19
C VAL A 73 -11.45 4.35 0.70
N GLU A 74 -12.76 4.54 0.72
CA GLU A 74 -13.48 5.36 1.68
C GLU A 74 -14.23 4.47 2.67
N LYS A 75 -14.32 4.93 3.91
CA LYS A 75 -15.10 4.29 4.97
C LYS A 75 -16.42 5.05 5.16
N ARG A 76 -17.54 4.36 5.07
CA ARG A 76 -18.89 4.92 5.29
C ARG A 76 -19.57 4.24 6.45
N HIS A 77 -20.22 5.05 7.30
CA HIS A 77 -21.04 4.55 8.39
C HIS A 77 -22.50 4.59 7.94
N ILE A 78 -23.13 3.42 7.81
CA ILE A 78 -24.54 3.28 7.44
C ILE A 78 -25.22 2.58 8.61
N GLU A 79 -26.12 3.31 9.29
CA GLU A 79 -26.76 2.88 10.53
C GLU A 79 -25.74 2.43 11.59
N LYS A 80 -25.71 1.13 11.92
CA LYS A 80 -24.80 0.51 12.90
C LYS A 80 -23.65 -0.25 12.26
N SER A 81 -23.48 -0.15 10.94
CA SER A 81 -22.50 -0.92 10.17
C SER A 81 -21.48 -0.04 9.46
N VAL A 82 -20.25 -0.55 9.36
CA VAL A 82 -19.17 0.06 8.59
C VAL A 82 -19.11 -0.59 7.22
N TYR A 83 -19.17 0.24 6.19
CA TYR A 83 -19.00 -0.12 4.79
C TYR A 83 -17.70 0.49 4.23
N PHE A 84 -17.08 -0.25 3.33
CA PHE A 84 -15.93 0.17 2.56
C PHE A 84 -16.33 0.22 1.09
N THR A 85 -15.94 1.29 0.43
CA THR A 85 -16.21 1.54 -0.99
C THR A 85 -14.94 2.06 -1.63
N LEU A 86 -14.75 1.85 -2.93
CA LEU A 86 -13.63 2.48 -3.63
C LEU A 86 -13.85 3.99 -3.69
N SER A 87 -12.79 4.75 -3.45
CA SER A 87 -12.74 6.18 -3.78
C SER A 87 -12.76 6.36 -5.30
N GLU A 88 -12.89 7.60 -5.77
CA GLU A 88 -12.73 7.92 -7.19
C GLU A 88 -11.37 7.44 -7.74
N LYS A 89 -10.28 7.71 -6.99
CA LYS A 89 -8.92 7.21 -7.30
C LYS A 89 -8.89 5.68 -7.38
N GLY A 90 -9.56 5.00 -6.45
CA GLY A 90 -9.68 3.55 -6.43
C GLY A 90 -10.37 3.00 -7.68
N TYR A 91 -11.53 3.55 -8.04
CA TYR A 91 -12.28 3.15 -9.24
C TYR A 91 -11.48 3.39 -10.52
N GLN A 92 -10.87 4.57 -10.66
CA GLN A 92 -10.03 4.90 -11.82
C GLN A 92 -8.82 3.96 -11.93
N THR A 93 -8.19 3.61 -10.80
CA THR A 93 -7.02 2.72 -10.80
C THR A 93 -7.40 1.28 -11.18
N PHE A 94 -8.52 0.77 -10.64
CA PHE A 94 -8.92 -0.63 -10.82
C PHE A 94 -9.64 -0.91 -12.15
N SER A 95 -10.03 0.12 -12.89
CA SER A 95 -10.52 0.03 -14.27
C SER A 95 -9.42 -0.06 -15.33
N LEU A 96 -8.16 0.24 -14.97
CA LEU A 96 -7.01 0.16 -15.87
C LEU A 96 -6.65 -1.30 -16.21
N PRO A 97 -5.99 -1.53 -17.38
CA PRO A 97 -5.35 -2.80 -17.66
C PRO A 97 -4.25 -3.10 -16.61
N GLU A 98 -3.86 -4.37 -16.50
CA GLU A 98 -3.06 -4.88 -15.38
C GLU A 98 -1.74 -4.13 -15.17
N LYS A 99 -1.02 -3.82 -16.25
CA LYS A 99 0.27 -3.13 -16.18
C LYS A 99 0.09 -1.71 -15.63
N GLU A 100 -0.80 -0.93 -16.25
CA GLU A 100 -1.09 0.45 -15.87
C GLU A 100 -1.67 0.53 -14.45
N LYS A 101 -2.51 -0.45 -14.06
CA LYS A 101 -3.03 -0.61 -12.71
C LYS A 101 -1.92 -0.75 -11.69
N HIS A 102 -0.98 -1.66 -11.91
CA HIS A 102 0.16 -1.85 -11.01
C HIS A 102 1.03 -0.59 -10.92
N LEU A 103 1.32 0.08 -12.04
CA LEU A 103 2.09 1.34 -12.04
C LEU A 103 1.37 2.45 -11.25
N ALA A 104 0.05 2.57 -11.37
CA ALA A 104 -0.75 3.53 -10.60
C ALA A 104 -0.77 3.20 -9.09
N ILE A 105 -0.76 1.92 -8.73
CA ILE A 105 -0.65 1.47 -7.34
C ILE A 105 0.73 1.81 -6.78
N ILE A 106 1.80 1.49 -7.50
CA ILE A 106 3.19 1.81 -7.12
C ILE A 106 3.35 3.32 -6.92
N LYS A 107 2.84 4.13 -7.85
CA LYS A 107 2.83 5.59 -7.71
C LYS A 107 2.12 6.01 -6.41
N SER A 108 0.99 5.40 -6.08
CA SER A 108 0.25 5.71 -4.85
C SER A 108 1.01 5.34 -3.58
N ILE A 109 1.86 4.30 -3.62
CA ILE A 109 2.78 3.98 -2.53
C ILE A 109 3.84 5.08 -2.40
N PHE A 110 4.43 5.54 -3.52
CA PHE A 110 5.47 6.58 -3.51
C PHE A 110 5.00 8.00 -3.22
N GLU A 111 3.68 8.24 -3.20
CA GLU A 111 3.11 9.47 -2.61
C GLU A 111 3.47 9.59 -1.12
N HIS A 112 3.78 8.48 -0.44
CA HIS A 112 4.17 8.44 0.96
C HIS A 112 5.70 8.44 1.08
N SER A 113 6.27 9.51 1.67
CA SER A 113 7.72 9.78 1.64
C SER A 113 8.57 8.64 2.20
N VAL A 114 8.14 8.03 3.32
CA VAL A 114 8.83 6.90 3.95
C VAL A 114 9.00 5.70 3.01
N PHE A 115 7.98 5.35 2.23
CA PHE A 115 8.03 4.23 1.29
C PHE A 115 8.90 4.58 0.09
N LYS A 116 8.78 5.80 -0.44
CA LYS A 116 9.61 6.29 -1.53
C LYS A 116 11.09 6.28 -1.16
N ARG A 117 11.45 6.84 0.00
CA ARG A 117 12.84 6.93 0.46
C ARG A 117 13.43 5.55 0.73
N ALA A 118 12.70 4.70 1.44
CA ALA A 118 13.14 3.33 1.70
C ALA A 118 13.32 2.53 0.38
N TYR A 119 12.46 2.75 -0.62
CA TYR A 119 12.62 2.13 -1.94
C TYR A 119 13.87 2.64 -2.67
N ILE A 120 14.14 3.95 -2.65
CA ILE A 120 15.33 4.53 -3.30
C ILE A 120 16.60 3.98 -2.66
N GLU A 121 16.72 3.98 -1.32
CA GLU A 121 17.86 3.41 -0.61
C GLU A 121 18.01 1.90 -0.89
N TRP A 122 16.89 1.15 -0.90
CA TRP A 122 16.90 -0.27 -1.29
C TRP A 122 17.32 -0.47 -2.75
N TYR A 123 16.92 0.39 -3.68
CA TYR A 123 17.19 0.21 -5.11
C TYR A 123 18.68 0.36 -5.43
N GLU A 124 19.37 1.26 -4.74
CA GLU A 124 20.81 1.52 -4.87
C GLU A 124 21.64 0.32 -4.36
N GLU A 125 21.32 -0.19 -3.17
CA GLU A 125 22.10 -1.24 -2.49
C GLU A 125 21.55 -2.67 -2.73
N LYS A 126 20.39 -2.79 -3.37
CA LYS A 126 19.56 -4.02 -3.47
C LYS A 126 19.21 -4.65 -2.12
N PHE A 127 19.31 -3.87 -1.05
CA PHE A 127 19.09 -4.31 0.32
C PHE A 127 18.78 -3.11 1.21
N ILE A 128 17.92 -3.31 2.22
CA ILE A 128 17.69 -2.33 3.28
C ILE A 128 17.39 -3.06 4.59
N THR A 129 18.03 -2.64 5.68
CA THR A 129 17.79 -3.25 6.99
C THR A 129 16.51 -2.72 7.61
N LYS A 130 15.93 -3.51 8.50
CA LYS A 130 14.78 -3.08 9.30
C LYS A 130 15.11 -1.88 10.19
N ASP A 131 16.32 -1.84 10.74
CA ASP A 131 16.78 -0.76 11.59
C ASP A 131 16.90 0.54 10.78
N ARG A 132 17.44 0.48 9.55
CA ARG A 132 17.50 1.63 8.66
C ARG A 132 16.10 2.14 8.28
N VAL A 133 15.15 1.23 8.04
CA VAL A 133 13.76 1.64 7.81
C VAL A 133 13.16 2.33 9.04
N VAL A 134 13.47 1.86 10.26
CA VAL A 134 13.03 2.53 11.50
C VAL A 134 13.65 3.93 11.60
N GLU A 135 14.92 4.10 11.26
CA GLU A 135 15.56 5.43 11.20
C GLU A 135 14.84 6.35 10.22
N ILE A 136 14.57 5.89 8.99
CA ILE A 136 13.80 6.66 7.99
C ILE A 136 12.43 7.04 8.56
N MET A 137 11.72 6.11 9.20
CA MET A 137 10.41 6.40 9.81
C MET A 137 10.47 7.49 10.88
N LEU A 138 11.53 7.52 11.69
CA LEU A 138 11.75 8.54 12.72
C LEU A 138 12.12 9.90 12.11
N GLU A 139 12.95 9.90 11.07
CA GLU A 139 13.34 11.11 10.33
C GLU A 139 12.15 11.78 9.62
N GLU A 140 11.17 10.99 9.16
CA GLU A 140 9.93 11.47 8.53
C GLU A 140 8.84 11.89 9.55
N ASP A 141 9.16 11.96 10.84
CA ASP A 141 8.25 12.30 11.96
C ASP A 141 6.90 11.55 11.91
N LEU A 142 6.95 10.26 11.54
CA LEU A 142 5.78 9.42 11.63
C LEU A 142 5.43 9.29 13.11
N ARG A 143 4.32 9.91 13.55
CA ARG A 143 3.78 9.84 14.92
C ARG A 143 3.36 8.41 15.27
N VAL A 144 4.34 7.53 15.47
CA VAL A 144 4.15 6.11 15.78
C VAL A 144 4.39 5.92 17.28
N ALA A 145 3.47 5.20 17.93
CA ALA A 145 3.35 5.20 19.38
C ALA A 145 4.50 4.54 20.17
N SER A 146 5.21 3.54 19.61
CA SER A 146 6.25 2.78 20.33
C SER A 146 7.25 2.08 19.42
N ASP A 147 8.44 1.74 19.94
CA ASP A 147 9.50 1.02 19.21
C ASP A 147 9.00 -0.31 18.62
N SER A 148 8.31 -1.13 19.42
CA SER A 148 7.74 -2.39 18.93
C SER A 148 6.69 -2.19 17.83
N THR A 149 6.05 -1.02 17.77
CA THR A 149 5.12 -0.64 16.71
C THR A 149 5.87 -0.13 15.48
N LEU A 150 6.94 0.65 15.65
CA LEU A 150 7.85 1.05 14.59
C LEU A 150 8.45 -0.17 13.89
N TYR A 151 9.02 -1.13 14.62
CA TYR A 151 9.57 -2.34 14.04
C TYR A 151 8.50 -3.15 13.29
N ARG A 152 7.27 -3.29 13.79
CA ARG A 152 6.22 -3.99 13.03
C ARG A 152 5.86 -3.27 11.73
N ARG A 153 5.81 -1.93 11.75
CA ARG A 153 5.53 -1.11 10.55
C ARG A 153 6.69 -1.07 9.56
N ALA A 154 7.93 -1.10 10.04
CA ALA A 154 9.13 -1.23 9.21
C ALA A 154 9.11 -2.52 8.39
N ARG A 155 8.62 -3.62 8.97
CA ARG A 155 8.41 -4.87 8.23
C ARG A 155 7.42 -4.69 7.07
N THR A 156 6.32 -3.98 7.31
CA THR A 156 5.33 -3.68 6.26
C THR A 156 5.96 -2.89 5.11
N ILE A 157 6.78 -1.87 5.40
CA ILE A 157 7.50 -1.11 4.37
C ILE A 157 8.41 -2.02 3.53
N ILE A 158 9.21 -2.87 4.17
CA ILE A 158 10.07 -3.84 3.47
C ILE A 158 9.25 -4.77 2.57
N CYS A 159 8.16 -5.36 3.08
CA CYS A 159 7.34 -6.26 2.29
C CYS A 159 6.65 -5.57 1.11
N TRP A 160 6.34 -4.27 1.22
CA TRP A 160 5.79 -3.51 0.10
C TRP A 160 6.86 -3.21 -0.96
N ILE A 161 8.11 -2.93 -0.55
CA ILE A 161 9.25 -2.79 -1.46
C ILE A 161 9.54 -4.11 -2.20
N GLU A 162 9.54 -5.22 -1.48
CA GLU A 162 9.67 -6.57 -2.06
C GLU A 162 8.57 -6.83 -3.10
N TRP A 163 7.32 -6.47 -2.79
CA TRP A 163 6.22 -6.58 -3.75
C TRP A 163 6.43 -5.71 -4.99
N ILE A 164 6.91 -4.47 -4.84
CA ILE A 164 7.22 -3.58 -5.97
C ILE A 164 8.27 -4.23 -6.89
N ASN A 165 9.35 -4.75 -6.31
CA ASN A 165 10.40 -5.46 -7.05
C ASN A 165 9.87 -6.69 -7.80
N ASP A 166 9.00 -7.48 -7.17
CA ASP A 166 8.38 -8.65 -7.82
C ASP A 166 7.54 -8.25 -9.03
N ILE A 167 6.81 -7.15 -8.93
CA ILE A 167 6.01 -6.61 -10.03
C ILE A 167 6.90 -6.09 -11.16
N GLU A 168 7.97 -5.36 -10.84
CA GLU A 168 8.94 -4.86 -11.81
C GLU A 168 9.58 -6.02 -12.60
N ASN A 169 10.05 -7.06 -11.91
CA ASN A 169 10.62 -8.25 -12.52
C ASN A 169 9.63 -8.97 -13.43
N LYS A 170 8.36 -9.09 -13.02
CA LYS A 170 7.30 -9.66 -13.87
C LYS A 170 7.07 -8.83 -15.14
N MET A 171 7.08 -7.50 -15.04
CA MET A 171 6.91 -6.62 -16.22
C MET A 171 8.07 -6.76 -17.20
N ILE A 172 9.31 -6.87 -16.72
CA ILE A 172 10.50 -7.07 -17.57
C ILE A 172 10.40 -8.42 -18.29
N ASN A 173 10.10 -9.50 -17.57
CA ASN A 173 10.06 -10.85 -18.12
C ASN A 173 8.87 -11.08 -19.07
N ASN A 174 7.74 -10.42 -18.84
CA ASN A 174 6.57 -10.49 -19.72
C ASN A 174 6.66 -9.57 -20.95
N SER A 175 7.71 -8.74 -21.08
CA SER A 175 7.95 -7.88 -22.25
C SER A 175 8.70 -8.60 -23.39
N SER A 176 8.80 -9.94 -23.34
CA SER A 176 9.57 -10.77 -24.27
C SER A 176 8.72 -11.62 -25.23
N LEU A 177 7.45 -11.26 -25.48
CA LEU A 177 6.59 -11.86 -26.51
C LEU A 177 5.93 -10.78 -27.37
#